data_AF-A0A183F8M5-F1
#
_entry.id   AF-A0A183F8M5-F1
#
_cell.length_a   1.000
_cell.length_b   1.000
_cell.length_c   1.000
_cell.angle_alpha   90.00
_cell.angle_beta   90.00
_cell.angle_gamma   90.00
#
_symmetry.space_group_name_H-M   'P 1'
#
loop_
_entity.id
_entity.type
_entity.pdbx_description
1 polymer ?
#
loop_
_entity_poly.entity_id
_entity_poly.type
_entity_poly.pdbx_seq_one_letter_code
_entity_poly.pdbx_strand_id
1 'polypeptide(L)'
;MRLDGFFCDYKSEEKFDFLRTLYTKGVRNIEMESTCFASMTYRAGVKAAIVCVTLLNRMQGDQVQIEHDKYVEFEERPFRLVTSLIKKQLGLC
;
A
#
# COMPACT_ATOMS: atom_id res chain seq x y z
N MET A 1 -0.60 11.02 -7.11
CA MET A 1 -1.47 12.19 -6.87
C MET A 1 -2.79 11.96 -7.59
N ARG A 2 -3.95 12.27 -6.98
CA ARG A 2 -5.29 11.93 -7.51
C ARG A 2 -5.95 13.15 -8.13
N LEU A 3 -6.64 13.00 -9.27
CA LEU A 3 -7.32 14.11 -9.96
C LEU A 3 -8.80 14.26 -9.59
N ASP A 4 -9.29 13.50 -8.62
CA ASP A 4 -10.70 13.37 -8.26
C ASP A 4 -11.02 13.92 -6.86
N GLY A 5 -10.13 14.77 -6.34
CA GLY A 5 -10.39 15.58 -5.15
C GLY A 5 -11.14 16.87 -5.50
N PHE A 6 -11.67 17.54 -4.48
CA PHE A 6 -12.33 18.84 -4.68
C PHE A 6 -11.37 19.92 -5.19
N PHE A 7 -10.14 19.93 -4.66
CA PHE A 7 -9.06 20.81 -5.12
C PHE A 7 -8.04 20.02 -5.93
N CYS A 8 -7.67 20.53 -7.10
CA CYS A 8 -6.66 19.92 -7.98
C CYS A 8 -5.95 20.97 -8.84
N ASP A 9 -4.78 21.41 -8.39
CA ASP A 9 -4.00 22.48 -9.04
C ASP A 9 -2.92 21.94 -10.01
N TYR A 10 -3.03 20.68 -10.43
CA TYR A 10 -2.10 20.03 -11.34
C TYR A 10 -2.83 19.21 -12.41
N LYS A 11 -2.17 19.04 -13.55
CA LYS A 11 -2.68 18.29 -14.69
C LYS A 11 -2.35 16.79 -14.60
N SER A 12 -2.99 16.04 -15.49
CA SER A 12 -2.79 14.60 -15.60
C SER A 12 -1.34 14.22 -15.89
N GLU A 13 -0.67 14.97 -16.77
CA GLU A 13 0.71 14.74 -17.15
C GLU A 13 1.65 14.87 -15.94
N GLU A 14 1.48 15.93 -15.14
CA GLU A 14 2.26 16.19 -13.93
C GLU A 14 2.08 15.09 -12.89
N LYS A 15 0.83 14.59 -12.72
CA LYS A 15 0.56 13.40 -11.90
C LYS A 15 1.37 12.20 -12.38
N PHE A 16 1.35 11.91 -13.68
CA PHE A 16 2.01 10.72 -14.21
C PHE A 16 3.54 10.84 -14.19
N ASP A 17 4.10 12.03 -14.43
CA ASP A 17 5.53 12.29 -14.25
C ASP A 17 5.98 12.03 -12.82
N PHE A 18 5.18 12.48 -11.84
CA PHE A 18 5.44 12.20 -10.44
C PHE A 18 5.38 10.70 -10.13
N LEU A 19 4.33 10.00 -10.58
CA LEU A 19 4.21 8.55 -10.37
C LEU A 19 5.35 7.75 -11.04
N ARG A 20 5.80 8.15 -12.23
CA ARG A 20 6.98 7.56 -12.90
C ARG A 20 8.25 7.80 -12.10
N THR A 21 8.41 9.00 -11.54
CA THR A 21 9.54 9.32 -10.66
C THR A 21 9.55 8.44 -9.41
N LEU A 22 8.39 8.18 -8.79
CA LEU A 22 8.30 7.25 -7.66
C LEU A 22 8.66 5.82 -8.07
N TYR A 23 8.13 5.35 -9.20
CA TYR A 23 8.36 4.00 -9.68
C TYR A 23 9.84 3.73 -10.00
N THR A 24 10.50 4.70 -10.67
CA THR A 24 11.95 4.65 -10.98
C THR A 24 12.81 4.65 -9.71
N LYS A 25 12.35 5.29 -8.63
CA LYS A 25 12.98 5.24 -7.30
C LYS A 25 12.66 3.97 -6.50
N GLY A 26 11.95 3.01 -7.08
CA GLY A 26 11.65 1.73 -6.44
C GLY A 26 10.35 1.66 -5.64
N VAL A 27 9.55 2.74 -5.59
CA VAL A 27 8.23 2.72 -4.92
C VAL A 27 7.27 1.82 -5.70
N ARG A 28 6.50 0.98 -4.99
CA ARG A 28 5.56 0.03 -5.59
C ARG A 28 4.12 0.19 -5.10
N ASN A 29 3.91 0.80 -3.94
CA ASN A 29 2.61 1.13 -3.38
C ASN A 29 2.66 2.48 -2.66
N ILE A 30 1.48 3.01 -2.30
CA ILE A 30 1.32 4.26 -1.57
C ILE A 30 0.23 4.03 -0.51
N GLU A 31 0.56 4.29 0.75
CA GLU A 31 -0.34 4.26 1.92
C GLU A 31 0.00 5.45 2.83
N MET A 32 -0.52 5.52 4.07
CA MET A 32 -0.47 6.74 4.88
C MET A 32 0.14 6.57 6.27
N GLU A 33 0.52 5.35 6.67
CA GLU A 33 0.86 5.02 8.05
C GLU A 33 2.33 4.58 8.22
N SER A 34 2.95 4.03 7.17
CA SER A 34 4.25 3.35 7.24
C SER A 34 5.38 4.19 7.79
N THR A 35 5.45 5.48 7.43
CA THR A 35 6.54 6.38 7.83
C THR A 35 6.56 6.55 9.36
N CYS A 36 5.39 6.82 9.94
CA CYS A 36 5.26 6.99 11.39
C CYS A 36 5.53 5.66 12.12
N PHE A 37 4.92 4.58 11.64
CA PHE A 37 5.08 3.25 12.22
C PHE A 37 6.54 2.77 12.22
N ALA A 38 7.24 2.88 11.08
CA ALA A 38 8.63 2.49 10.95
C ALA A 38 9.56 3.33 11.85
N SER A 39 9.34 4.64 11.91
CA SER A 39 10.12 5.53 12.78
C SER A 39 9.96 5.19 14.26
N MET A 40 8.71 4.98 14.71
CA MET A 40 8.43 4.65 16.11
C MET A 40 9.01 3.30 16.52
N THR A 41 8.83 2.25 15.71
CA THR A 41 9.30 0.89 16.02
C THR A 41 10.82 0.80 16.00
N TYR A 42 11.47 1.48 15.04
CA TYR A 42 12.92 1.63 15.02
C TYR A 42 13.44 2.29 16.30
N ARG A 43 12.83 3.42 16.71
CA ARG A 43 13.21 4.13 17.95
C ARG A 43 12.99 3.27 19.21
N ALA A 44 11.96 2.44 19.22
CA ALA A 44 11.67 1.54 20.34
C ALA A 44 12.56 0.28 20.38
N GLY A 45 13.42 0.05 19.37
CA GLY A 45 14.23 -1.17 19.26
C GLY A 45 13.42 -2.42 18.92
N VAL A 46 12.23 -2.26 18.35
CA VAL A 46 11.31 -3.37 18.02
C VAL A 46 11.44 -3.73 16.54
N LYS A 47 11.65 -5.01 16.23
CA LYS A 47 11.60 -5.52 14.86
C LYS A 47 10.17 -5.39 14.33
N ALA A 48 10.00 -4.71 13.20
CA ALA A 48 8.70 -4.45 12.60
C ALA A 48 8.74 -4.67 11.08
N ALA A 49 7.57 -4.94 10.51
CA ALA A 49 7.36 -5.09 9.08
C ALA A 49 6.01 -4.49 8.70
N ILE A 50 5.90 -4.02 7.45
CA ILE A 50 4.67 -3.46 6.88
C ILE A 50 4.26 -4.37 5.72
N VAL A 51 3.02 -4.86 5.76
CA VAL A 51 2.47 -5.75 4.73
C VAL A 51 1.15 -5.14 4.25
N CYS A 52 1.14 -4.66 3.01
CA CYS A 52 -0.02 -4.04 2.40
C CYS A 52 -0.46 -4.82 1.15
N VAL A 53 -1.76 -4.77 0.84
CA VAL A 53 -2.29 -5.16 -0.46
C VAL A 53 -2.55 -3.91 -1.31
N THR A 54 -2.40 -4.03 -2.62
CA THR A 54 -2.74 -2.93 -3.55
C THR A 54 -4.16 -3.11 -4.08
N LEU A 55 -5.01 -2.11 -3.89
CA LEU A 55 -6.41 -2.11 -4.34
C LEU A 55 -6.61 -1.46 -5.72
N LEU A 56 -5.59 -0.82 -6.27
CA LEU A 56 -5.63 -0.29 -7.64
C LEU A 56 -4.22 -0.06 -8.18
N ASN A 57 -4.10 -0.03 -9.50
CA ASN A 57 -2.92 0.49 -10.17
C ASN A 57 -3.10 2.00 -10.44
N ARG A 58 -2.35 2.84 -9.74
CA ARG A 58 -2.41 4.31 -9.88
C ARG A 58 -1.97 4.83 -11.25
N MET A 59 -1.29 4.00 -12.04
CA MET A 59 -0.98 4.31 -13.44
C MET A 59 -2.18 4.13 -14.39
N GLN A 60 -3.25 3.47 -13.93
CA GLN A 60 -4.43 3.17 -14.74
C GLN A 60 -5.67 3.96 -14.30
N GLY A 61 -5.69 4.48 -13.08
CA GLY A 61 -6.82 5.26 -12.57
C GLY A 61 -6.60 5.77 -11.15
N ASP A 62 -7.56 6.55 -10.66
CA ASP A 62 -7.59 7.02 -9.27
C ASP A 62 -8.69 6.37 -8.44
N GLN A 63 -9.84 6.06 -9.03
CA GLN A 63 -10.94 5.40 -8.34
C GLN A 63 -10.69 3.89 -8.19
N VAL A 64 -11.05 3.35 -7.02
CA VAL A 64 -11.07 1.90 -6.82
C VAL A 64 -12.32 1.37 -7.50
N GLN A 65 -12.13 0.66 -8.61
CA GLN A 65 -13.21 0.03 -9.39
C GLN A 65 -13.06 -1.48 -9.29
N ILE A 66 -13.40 -2.04 -8.13
CA ILE A 66 -13.33 -3.46 -7.84
C ILE A 66 -14.69 -3.89 -7.28
N GLU A 67 -15.22 -5.01 -7.77
CA GLU A 67 -16.42 -5.64 -7.21
C GLU A 67 -16.24 -5.96 -5.73
N HIS A 68 -17.30 -5.82 -4.93
CA HIS A 68 -17.25 -5.92 -3.48
C HIS A 68 -16.58 -7.21 -2.98
N ASP A 69 -16.97 -8.37 -3.51
CA ASP A 69 -16.41 -9.66 -3.07
C ASP A 69 -14.90 -9.76 -3.32
N LYS A 70 -14.42 -9.17 -4.42
CA LYS A 70 -12.99 -9.14 -4.77
C LYS A 70 -12.22 -8.13 -3.93
N TYR A 71 -12.86 -7.02 -3.57
CA TYR A 71 -12.30 -6.03 -2.65
C TYR A 71 -12.04 -6.69 -1.28
N VAL A 72 -13.05 -7.39 -0.73
CA VAL A 72 -12.93 -8.13 0.54
C VAL A 72 -11.84 -9.20 0.45
N GLU A 73 -11.79 -9.97 -0.64
CA GLU A 73 -10.73 -10.98 -0.84
C GLU A 73 -9.33 -10.35 -0.83
N PHE A 74 -9.15 -9.18 -1.45
CA PHE A 74 -7.85 -8.49 -1.46
C PHE A 74 -7.44 -8.06 -0.06
N GLU A 75 -8.36 -7.49 0.72
CA GLU A 75 -8.11 -7.08 2.11
C GLU A 75 -7.70 -8.24 3.01
N GLU A 76 -8.14 -9.47 2.73
CA GLU A 76 -7.73 -10.66 3.49
C GLU A 76 -6.29 -11.11 3.22
N ARG A 77 -5.69 -10.77 2.07
CA ARG A 77 -4.38 -11.31 1.65
C ARG A 77 -3.23 -10.99 2.63
N PRO A 78 -3.09 -9.76 3.16
CA PRO A 78 -2.08 -9.47 4.18
C PRO A 78 -2.25 -10.34 5.43
N PHE A 79 -3.49 -10.53 5.90
CA PHE A 79 -3.79 -11.35 7.08
C PHE A 79 -3.44 -12.82 6.86
N ARG A 80 -3.76 -13.37 5.68
CA ARG A 80 -3.40 -14.75 5.30
C ARG A 80 -1.89 -14.95 5.35
N LEU A 81 -1.12 -14.01 4.77
CA LEU A 81 0.35 -14.07 4.78
C LEU A 81 0.92 -13.98 6.20
N VAL A 82 0.50 -12.98 6.98
CA VAL A 82 0.99 -12.76 8.35
C VAL A 82 0.62 -13.94 9.26
N THR A 83 -0.60 -14.45 9.15
CA THR A 83 -1.05 -15.62 9.93
C THR A 83 -0.23 -16.86 9.59
N SER A 84 0.06 -17.09 8.30
CA SER A 84 0.92 -18.21 7.88
C SER A 84 2.34 -18.09 8.46
N LEU A 85 2.92 -16.88 8.44
CA LEU A 85 4.22 -16.62 9.05
C LEU A 85 4.21 -16.89 10.56
N ILE A 86 3.18 -16.42 11.28
CA ILE A 86 3.03 -16.63 12.73
C ILE A 86 2.92 -18.13 13.04
N LYS A 87 2.07 -18.88 12.33
CA LYS A 87 1.93 -20.33 12.53
C LYS A 87 3.26 -21.07 12.35
N LYS A 88 4.03 -20.71 11.31
CA LYS A 88 5.36 -21.27 11.07
C LYS A 88 6.35 -20.96 12.21
N GLN A 89 6.34 -19.73 12.74
CA GLN A 89 7.21 -19.35 13.86
C GLN A 89 6.85 -20.06 15.17
N LEU A 90 5.58 -20.41 15.36
CA LEU A 90 5.09 -21.12 16.53
C LEU A 90 5.13 -22.66 16.40
N GLY A 91 5.57 -23.20 15.27
CA GLY A 91 5.57 -24.65 15.02
C GLY A 91 4.16 -25.27 14.90
N LEU A 92 3.18 -24.48 14.47
CA LEU A 92 1.78 -24.90 14.25
C LEU A 92 1.52 -25.32 12.79
N CYS A 93 2.58 -25.48 12.00
CA CYS A 93 2.57 -25.90 10.61
C CYS A 93 3.49 -27.11 10.43
#